data_AF-A0A7C8PEZ2-F1
#
_entry.id   AF-A0A7C8PEZ2-F1
#
_cell.length_a   1.000
_cell.length_b   1.000
_cell.length_c   1.000
_cell.angle_alpha   90.00
_cell.angle_beta   90.00
_cell.angle_gamma   90.00
#
_symmetry.space_group_name_H-M   'P 1'
#
loop_
_entity.id
_entity.type
_entity.pdbx_description
1 polymer ?
#
loop_
_entity_poly.entity_id
_entity_poly.type
_entity_poly.pdbx_seq_one_letter_code
_entity_poly.pdbx_strand_id
1 'polypeptide(L)'
;MFKFHKTLDVLTLFHSPRSEASNRVLSALKTANTAAEESSANISTNGNTSAGEKKQIFELDVVEGPMTTTQLRSILDYIGENKVEDIVEGARGIHDAMKILEGTKGVDAVKRPIVVDWNNGRVVLGEKQSALQELIKSLPKS
;
A
#
# COMPACT_ATOMS: atom_id res chain seq x y z
N MET A 1 -31.19 -12.34 6.85
CA MET A 1 -30.54 -11.91 5.60
C MET A 1 -29.15 -11.41 5.96
N PHE A 2 -28.15 -12.29 5.92
CA PHE A 2 -26.77 -11.93 6.26
C PHE A 2 -26.23 -11.10 5.09
N LYS A 3 -26.10 -9.78 5.29
CA LYS A 3 -25.30 -8.96 4.38
C LYS A 3 -23.85 -9.38 4.60
N PHE A 4 -23.33 -10.19 3.69
CA PHE A 4 -21.90 -10.44 3.61
C PHE A 4 -21.23 -9.09 3.34
N HIS A 5 -20.64 -8.48 4.35
CA HIS A 5 -19.75 -7.35 4.13
C HIS A 5 -18.61 -7.90 3.26
N LYS A 6 -18.41 -7.32 2.07
CA LYS A 6 -17.17 -7.49 1.32
C LYS A 6 -16.03 -7.22 2.31
N THR A 7 -15.10 -8.16 2.41
CA THR A 7 -13.84 -7.93 3.12
C THR A 7 -13.20 -6.71 2.50
N LEU A 8 -12.94 -5.68 3.31
CA LEU A 8 -12.22 -4.49 2.85
C LEU A 8 -10.82 -4.93 2.38
N ASP A 9 -10.33 -4.32 1.31
CA ASP A 9 -8.96 -4.54 0.91
C ASP A 9 -8.03 -3.88 1.92
N VAL A 10 -6.97 -4.59 2.32
CA VAL A 10 -5.99 -4.10 3.27
C VAL A 10 -4.77 -3.59 2.50
N LEU A 11 -4.50 -2.30 2.61
CA LEU A 11 -3.27 -1.69 2.11
C LEU A 11 -2.29 -1.54 3.27
N THR A 12 -1.17 -2.26 3.19
CA THR A 12 -0.06 -2.11 4.13
C THR A 12 0.93 -1.07 3.59
N LEU A 13 1.14 0.01 4.34
CA LEU A 13 2.17 1.00 4.11
C LEU A 13 3.36 0.74 5.04
N PHE A 14 4.51 0.40 4.47
CA PHE A 14 5.80 0.42 5.16
C PHE A 14 6.30 1.85 5.25
N HIS A 15 6.13 2.44 6.44
CA HIS A 15 6.39 3.84 6.71
C HIS A 15 7.76 4.05 7.36
N SER A 16 8.46 5.13 7.01
CA SER A 16 9.61 5.65 7.74
C SER A 16 9.33 7.07 8.23
N PRO A 17 9.22 7.31 9.55
CA PRO A 17 8.95 8.65 10.10
C PRO A 17 10.02 9.68 9.74
N ARG A 18 11.24 9.21 9.45
CA ARG A 18 12.38 10.04 9.07
C ARG A 18 12.33 10.48 7.60
N SER A 19 11.42 9.93 6.79
CA SER A 19 11.30 10.20 5.36
C SER A 19 10.08 11.06 5.05
N GLU A 20 10.31 12.26 4.54
CA GLU A 20 9.25 13.19 4.08
C GLU A 20 8.34 12.55 3.03
N ALA A 21 8.92 11.76 2.12
CA ALA A 21 8.17 10.99 1.12
C ALA A 21 7.14 10.05 1.78
N SER A 22 7.55 9.41 2.87
CA SER A 22 6.70 8.48 3.63
C SER A 22 5.57 9.19 4.37
N ASN A 23 5.84 10.39 4.92
CA ASN A 23 4.83 11.24 5.55
C ASN A 23 3.76 11.69 4.53
N ARG A 24 4.18 12.10 3.33
CA ARG A 24 3.25 12.50 2.26
C ARG A 24 2.32 11.36 1.82
N VAL A 25 2.88 10.17 1.61
CA VAL A 25 2.09 8.99 1.21
C VAL A 25 1.11 8.58 2.30
N LEU A 26 1.54 8.60 3.57
CA LEU A 26 0.68 8.34 4.72
C LEU A 26 -0.52 9.30 4.77
N SER A 27 -0.26 10.62 4.65
CA SER A 27 -1.32 11.62 4.63
C SER A 27 -2.27 11.44 3.45
N ALA A 28 -1.74 11.15 2.25
CA ALA A 28 -2.56 10.92 1.07
C ALA A 28 -3.48 9.70 1.22
N LEU A 29 -2.97 8.58 1.75
CA LEU A 29 -3.76 7.38 2.00
C LEU A 29 -4.82 7.60 3.08
N LYS A 30 -4.49 8.33 4.15
CA LYS A 30 -5.47 8.70 5.20
C LYS A 30 -6.59 9.56 4.63
N THR A 31 -6.28 10.61 3.88
CA THR A 31 -7.29 11.48 3.24
C THR A 31 -8.14 10.70 2.24
N ALA A 32 -7.54 9.78 1.49
CA ALA A 32 -8.28 8.91 0.58
C ALA A 32 -9.26 8.00 1.33
N ASN A 33 -8.83 7.40 2.44
CA ASN A 33 -9.67 6.53 3.26
C ASN A 33 -10.84 7.28 3.92
N THR A 34 -10.58 8.40 4.61
CA THR A 34 -11.64 9.21 5.24
C THR A 34 -12.69 9.66 4.23
N ALA A 35 -12.25 10.11 3.05
CA ALA A 35 -13.19 10.54 2.03
C ALA A 35 -13.98 9.38 1.39
N ALA A 36 -13.48 8.14 1.43
CA ALA A 36 -14.22 6.96 1.00
C ALA A 36 -15.30 6.56 2.00
N GLU A 37 -14.99 6.66 3.30
CA GLU A 37 -15.94 6.44 4.39
C GLU A 37 -17.08 7.49 4.35
N GLU A 38 -16.76 8.78 4.21
CA GLU A 38 -17.74 9.87 4.09
C GLU A 38 -18.66 9.68 2.87
N SER A 39 -18.09 9.29 1.73
CA SER A 39 -18.86 9.05 0.50
C SER A 39 -19.80 7.84 0.62
N SER A 40 -19.47 6.86 1.47
CA SER A 40 -20.34 5.70 1.72
C SER A 40 -21.48 6.02 2.69
N ALA A 41 -21.24 6.93 3.65
CA ALA A 41 -22.25 7.38 4.59
C ALA A 41 -23.34 8.26 3.93
N ASN A 42 -23.01 8.96 2.84
CA ASN A 42 -23.93 9.89 2.15
C ASN A 42 -24.74 9.26 0.99
N ILE A 43 -24.73 7.93 0.83
CA ILE A 43 -25.54 7.21 -0.18
C ILE A 43 -26.98 7.03 0.32
N SER A 44 -27.59 8.10 0.79
CA SER A 44 -29.02 8.16 1.09
C SER A 44 -29.44 9.61 1.10
N THR A 45 -29.72 10.21 -0.08
CA THR A 45 -30.91 11.07 -0.27
C THR A 45 -31.06 11.79 -1.62
N ASN A 46 -30.06 11.93 -2.51
CA ASN A 46 -30.31 12.74 -3.72
C ASN A 46 -29.70 12.18 -5.01
N GLY A 47 -30.58 11.69 -5.90
CA GLY A 47 -30.25 11.11 -7.20
C GLY A 47 -29.93 12.11 -8.30
N ASN A 48 -29.04 13.08 -8.06
CA ASN A 48 -28.48 13.92 -9.12
C ASN A 48 -27.21 14.64 -8.62
N THR A 49 -26.03 14.08 -8.92
CA THR A 49 -24.82 14.81 -9.29
C THR A 49 -23.77 13.80 -9.79
N SER A 50 -23.37 13.94 -11.05
CA SER A 50 -22.16 13.38 -11.69
C SER A 50 -21.76 11.94 -11.35
N ALA A 51 -22.02 11.02 -12.28
CA ALA A 51 -21.33 9.75 -12.37
C ALA A 51 -19.80 9.99 -12.40
N GLY A 52 -19.09 9.65 -11.31
CA GLY A 52 -17.66 9.89 -11.23
C GLY A 52 -17.02 9.23 -10.01
N GLU A 53 -16.80 7.92 -10.10
CA GLU A 53 -15.95 7.12 -9.21
C GLU A 53 -16.48 6.94 -7.77
N LYS A 54 -17.24 5.86 -7.52
CA LYS A 54 -17.38 5.30 -6.16
C LYS A 54 -15.99 5.20 -5.54
N LYS A 55 -15.76 5.94 -4.45
CA LYS A 55 -14.46 6.01 -3.80
C LYS A 55 -14.23 4.73 -3.00
N GLN A 56 -13.08 4.10 -3.19
CA GLN A 56 -12.82 2.77 -2.63
C GLN A 56 -12.55 2.82 -1.14
N ILE A 57 -13.31 2.03 -0.40
CA ILE A 57 -13.09 1.81 1.04
C ILE A 57 -12.00 0.73 1.16
N PHE A 58 -10.95 1.03 1.92
CA PHE A 58 -9.87 0.10 2.20
C PHE A 58 -9.34 0.33 3.62
N GLU A 59 -8.78 -0.70 4.22
CA GLU A 59 -8.12 -0.59 5.52
C GLU A 59 -6.65 -0.22 5.31
N LEU A 60 -6.18 0.82 6.02
CA LEU A 60 -4.79 1.25 5.97
C LEU A 60 -4.03 0.71 7.17
N ASP A 61 -3.14 -0.25 6.93
CA ASP A 61 -2.20 -0.77 7.91
C ASP A 61 -0.85 -0.03 7.79
N VAL A 62 -0.32 0.49 8.88
CA VAL A 62 0.92 1.29 8.87
C VAL A 62 1.99 0.56 9.67
N VAL A 63 3.02 0.09 8.97
CA VAL A 63 4.11 -0.68 9.54
C VAL A 63 5.37 0.17 9.57
N GLU A 64 5.80 0.56 10.77
CA GLU A 64 7.05 1.29 10.99
C GLU A 64 8.22 0.36 11.32
N GLY A 65 7.92 -0.86 11.78
CA GLY A 65 8.91 -1.86 12.19
C GLY A 65 9.71 -2.50 11.05
N PRO A 66 10.63 -3.42 11.37
CA PRO A 66 11.35 -4.20 10.36
C PRO A 66 10.36 -5.02 9.51
N MET A 67 10.56 -5.01 8.19
CA MET A 67 9.81 -5.88 7.29
C MET A 67 10.24 -7.33 7.54
N THR A 68 9.31 -8.28 7.47
CA THR A 68 9.63 -9.71 7.59
C THR A 68 10.09 -10.29 6.25
N THR A 69 10.90 -11.34 6.29
CA THR A 69 11.37 -12.05 5.09
C THR A 69 10.22 -12.60 4.25
N THR A 70 9.16 -13.07 4.90
CA THR A 70 7.93 -13.52 4.23
C THR A 70 7.25 -12.39 3.48
N GLN A 71 7.09 -11.22 4.10
CA GLN A 71 6.51 -10.05 3.44
C GLN A 71 7.37 -9.61 2.25
N LEU A 72 8.69 -9.54 2.42
CA LEU A 72 9.61 -9.21 1.34
C LEU A 72 9.46 -10.17 0.15
N ARG A 73 9.42 -11.48 0.40
CA ARG A 73 9.24 -12.50 -0.63
C ARG A 73 7.94 -12.29 -1.40
N SER A 74 6.83 -12.13 -0.70
CA SER A 74 5.53 -11.89 -1.33
C SER A 74 5.52 -10.60 -2.18
N ILE A 75 6.16 -9.53 -1.70
CA ILE A 75 6.28 -8.27 -2.47
C ILE A 75 7.10 -8.50 -3.75
N LEU A 76 8.20 -9.25 -3.66
CA LEU A 76 9.04 -9.60 -4.80
C LEU A 76 8.31 -10.48 -5.81
N ASP A 77 7.48 -11.41 -5.35
CA ASP A 77 6.63 -12.24 -6.20
C ASP A 77 5.61 -11.37 -6.98
N TYR A 78 5.16 -10.25 -6.41
CA TYR A 78 4.24 -9.32 -7.09
C TYR A 78 4.91 -8.40 -8.12
N ILE A 79 6.08 -7.84 -7.82
CA ILE A 79 6.75 -6.89 -8.73
C ILE A 79 7.72 -7.54 -9.71
N GLY A 80 8.11 -8.79 -9.44
CA GLY A 80 9.15 -9.54 -10.12
C GLY A 80 10.54 -9.33 -9.50
N GLU A 81 11.34 -10.39 -9.54
CA GLU A 81 12.69 -10.45 -8.94
C GLU A 81 13.66 -9.40 -9.51
N ASN A 82 13.36 -8.85 -10.69
CA ASN A 82 14.18 -7.84 -11.36
C ASN A 82 14.21 -6.48 -10.63
N LYS A 83 13.31 -6.25 -9.66
CA LYS A 83 13.19 -5.00 -8.90
C LYS A 83 13.61 -5.14 -7.44
N VAL A 84 14.38 -6.19 -7.11
CA VAL A 84 14.92 -6.41 -5.76
C VAL A 84 15.70 -5.20 -5.25
N GLU A 85 16.54 -4.60 -6.10
CA GLU A 85 17.37 -3.44 -5.76
C GLU A 85 16.57 -2.15 -5.49
N ASP A 86 15.33 -2.08 -6.01
CA ASP A 86 14.41 -0.98 -5.76
C ASP A 86 13.71 -1.09 -4.40
N ILE A 87 13.65 -2.30 -3.82
CA ILE A 87 13.14 -2.53 -2.47
C ILE A 87 14.28 -2.49 -1.44
N VAL A 88 15.33 -3.27 -1.68
CA VAL A 88 16.45 -3.42 -0.76
C VAL A 88 17.71 -2.89 -1.42
N GLU A 89 18.27 -1.82 -0.86
CA GLU A 89 19.49 -1.22 -1.36
C GLU A 89 20.67 -2.20 -1.28
N GLY A 90 21.35 -2.40 -2.41
CA GLY A 90 22.51 -3.28 -2.50
C GLY A 90 22.19 -4.76 -2.74
N ALA A 91 20.91 -5.15 -2.75
CA ALA A 91 20.53 -6.53 -3.02
C ALA A 91 20.56 -6.84 -4.53
N ARG A 92 21.30 -7.88 -4.93
CA ARG A 92 21.34 -8.35 -6.35
C ARG A 92 20.40 -9.50 -6.65
N GLY A 93 19.68 -10.00 -5.65
CA GLY A 93 18.72 -11.09 -5.80
C GLY A 93 18.00 -11.39 -4.50
N ILE A 94 17.01 -12.28 -4.55
CA ILE A 94 16.13 -12.59 -3.41
C ILE A 94 16.92 -13.01 -2.17
N HIS A 95 17.86 -13.95 -2.32
CA HIS A 95 18.66 -14.45 -1.19
C HIS A 95 19.50 -13.35 -0.53
N ASP A 96 20.01 -12.42 -1.32
CA ASP A 96 20.81 -11.30 -0.82
C ASP A 96 19.93 -10.29 -0.09
N ALA A 97 18.75 -9.99 -0.64
CA ALA A 97 17.75 -9.14 -0.03
C ALA A 97 17.28 -9.68 1.34
N MET A 98 17.02 -10.99 1.42
CA MET A 98 16.66 -11.66 2.68
C MET A 98 17.79 -11.56 3.71
N LYS A 99 19.03 -11.81 3.29
CA LYS A 99 20.20 -11.74 4.17
C LYS A 99 20.43 -10.31 4.69
N ILE A 100 20.24 -9.30 3.85
CA ILE A 100 20.34 -7.88 4.25
C ILE A 100 19.21 -7.53 5.23
N LEU A 101 18.00 -8.04 5.00
CA LEU A 101 16.84 -7.81 5.85
C LEU A 101 16.97 -8.44 7.24
N GLU A 102 17.50 -9.67 7.32
CA GLU A 102 17.79 -10.36 8.58
C GLU A 102 18.99 -9.76 9.32
N GLY A 103 19.86 -9.04 8.61
CA GLY A 103 21.00 -8.34 9.17
C GLY A 103 20.60 -7.08 9.95
N THR A 104 21.58 -6.50 10.65
CA THR A 104 21.38 -5.30 11.49
C THR A 104 21.01 -4.04 10.69
N LYS A 105 21.21 -4.06 9.36
CA LYS A 105 20.90 -2.96 8.44
C LYS A 105 19.52 -3.11 7.77
N GLY A 106 18.76 -4.16 8.06
CA GLY A 106 17.54 -4.47 7.32
C GLY A 106 16.47 -3.37 7.33
N VAL A 107 16.36 -2.60 8.42
CA VAL A 107 15.41 -1.48 8.52
C VAL A 107 15.83 -0.32 7.63
N ASP A 108 17.12 -0.01 7.59
CA ASP A 108 17.68 1.12 6.82
C ASP A 108 17.93 0.78 5.35
N ALA A 109 18.18 -0.49 5.04
CA ALA A 109 18.43 -0.97 3.69
C ALA A 109 17.15 -1.06 2.85
N VAL A 110 15.97 -1.15 3.48
CA VAL A 110 14.69 -1.16 2.76
C VAL A 110 14.30 0.28 2.40
N LYS A 111 14.17 0.54 1.09
CA LYS A 111 13.72 1.83 0.54
C LYS A 111 12.25 2.05 0.88
N ARG A 112 11.96 3.03 1.74
CA ARG A 112 10.60 3.42 2.15
C ARG A 112 10.23 4.80 1.56
N PRO A 113 8.95 5.07 1.23
CA PRO A 113 7.76 4.26 1.52
C PRO A 113 7.51 3.13 0.52
N ILE A 114 6.87 2.06 0.99
CA ILE A 114 6.36 0.96 0.15
C ILE A 114 4.89 0.74 0.51
N VAL A 115 4.01 0.85 -0.47
CA VAL A 115 2.59 0.51 -0.30
C VAL A 115 2.35 -0.83 -0.95
N VAL A 116 1.73 -1.76 -0.22
CA VAL A 116 1.45 -3.12 -0.67
C VAL A 116 -0.03 -3.39 -0.50
N ASP A 117 -0.65 -3.84 -1.57
CA ASP A 117 -1.99 -4.40 -1.60
C ASP A 117 -1.87 -5.92 -1.75
N TRP A 118 -2.07 -6.62 -0.63
CA TRP A 118 -1.98 -8.07 -0.55
C TRP A 118 -3.13 -8.78 -1.27
N ASN A 119 -4.29 -8.11 -1.40
CA ASN A 119 -5.48 -8.70 -2.00
C ASN A 119 -5.37 -8.74 -3.53
N ASN A 120 -4.81 -7.68 -4.13
CA ASN A 120 -4.66 -7.59 -5.59
C ASN A 120 -3.23 -7.87 -6.07
N GLY A 121 -2.29 -8.15 -5.16
CA GLY A 121 -0.89 -8.41 -5.48
C GLY A 121 -0.21 -7.22 -6.14
N ARG A 122 -0.48 -6.01 -5.64
CA ARG A 122 0.05 -4.75 -6.20
C ARG A 122 0.96 -4.06 -5.21
N VAL A 123 2.02 -3.45 -5.73
CA VAL A 123 3.03 -2.78 -4.91
C VAL A 123 3.38 -1.45 -5.56
N VAL A 124 3.39 -0.39 -4.77
CA VAL A 124 3.88 0.93 -5.16
C VAL A 124 5.12 1.25 -4.35
N LEU A 125 6.23 1.49 -5.07
CA LEU A 125 7.52 1.84 -4.50
C LEU A 125 7.69 3.37 -4.54
N GLY A 126 8.05 3.97 -3.40
CA GLY A 126 8.35 5.39 -3.26
C GLY A 126 7.13 6.32 -3.27
N GLU A 127 7.37 7.62 -3.51
CA GLU A 127 6.34 8.67 -3.51
C GLU A 127 5.62 8.87 -4.85
N LYS A 128 5.56 7.84 -5.71
CA LYS A 128 4.95 7.97 -7.04
C LYS A 128 3.44 8.19 -6.94
N GLN A 129 3.04 9.47 -6.90
CA GLN A 129 1.65 9.87 -6.69
C GLN A 129 0.70 9.27 -7.74
N SER A 130 1.11 9.22 -9.02
CA SER A 130 0.31 8.61 -10.08
C SER A 130 0.06 7.12 -9.83
N ALA A 131 1.12 6.36 -9.47
CA ALA A 131 1.00 4.95 -9.17
C ALA A 131 0.15 4.69 -7.90
N LEU A 132 0.25 5.57 -6.90
CA LEU A 132 -0.59 5.51 -5.70
C LEU A 132 -2.07 5.77 -6.02
N GLN A 133 -2.35 6.77 -6.84
CA GLN A 133 -3.72 7.06 -7.29
C GLN A 133 -4.29 5.93 -8.13
N GLU A 134 -3.50 5.36 -9.04
CA GLU A 134 -3.89 4.17 -9.81
C GLU A 134 -4.15 2.97 -8.91
N LEU A 135 -3.31 2.74 -7.88
CA LEU A 135 -3.53 1.69 -6.90
C LEU A 135 -4.88 1.87 -6.21
N ILE A 136 -5.13 3.05 -5.62
CA ILE A 136 -6.40 3.35 -4.95
C ILE A 136 -7.56 3.14 -5.91
N LYS A 137 -7.47 3.68 -7.15
CA LYS A 137 -8.50 3.54 -8.19
C LYS A 137 -8.68 2.11 -8.69
N SER A 138 -7.69 1.24 -8.54
CA SER A 138 -7.79 -0.17 -8.94
C SER A 138 -8.52 -1.04 -7.92
N LEU A 139 -8.68 -0.56 -6.68
CA LEU A 139 -9.37 -1.29 -5.64
C LEU A 139 -10.83 -1.58 -6.05
N PRO A 140 -11.41 -2.71 -5.63
CA PRO A 140 -12.78 -3.05 -5.92
C PRO A 140 -13.70 -1.99 -5.29
N LYS A 141 -14.55 -1.40 -6.13
CA LYS A 141 -15.64 -0.55 -5.67
C LYS A 141 -16.64 -1.45 -4.94
N SER A 142 -16.72 -1.30 -3.61
CA SER A 142 -17.74 -1.99 -2.80
C SER A 142 -19.14 -1.46 -3.07
#